data_AF-A0A7Y5DEE5-F1
#
_entry.id   AF-A0A7Y5DEE5-F1
#
_cell.length_a   1.000
_cell.length_b   1.000
_cell.length_c   1.000
_cell.angle_alpha   90.00
_cell.angle_beta   90.00
_cell.angle_gamma   90.00
#
_symmetry.space_group_name_H-M   'P 1'
#
loop_
_entity.id
_entity.type
_entity.pdbx_description
1 polymer ?
#
loop_
_entity_poly.entity_id
_entity_poly.type
_entity_poly.pdbx_seq_one_letter_code
_entity_poly.pdbx_strand_id
1 'polypeptide(L)'
;RRFVDWQTFFNFGDGNVRPNKQIDGKLSTVVMLLPGSRGPAPGLPADGVQSLASRNLMRHVNFGIPSGQAIAQRMGLPVLTPTQLNALTPFGMERSTPLWFYILKEAELMEQGLRLGPVGSRIVGEVFIGLLKADDTSYLSARPQWTPVLPSATPGEFHMTDLLTFAGVVPPLN
;
A
#
# COMPACT_ATOMS: atom_id res chain seq x y z
N ARG A 1 -7.14 27.79 11.27
CA ARG A 1 -7.98 26.83 10.53
C ARG A 1 -7.07 25.69 10.10
N ARG A 2 -7.37 24.42 10.41
CA ARG A 2 -6.58 23.28 9.90
C ARG A 2 -7.08 23.02 8.47
N PHE A 3 -6.20 23.10 7.48
CA PHE A 3 -6.51 22.75 6.09
C PHE A 3 -5.46 21.76 5.61
N VAL A 4 -5.85 20.91 4.65
CA VAL A 4 -4.93 19.96 4.01
C VAL A 4 -4.42 20.63 2.74
N ASP A 5 -3.11 20.63 2.55
CA ASP A 5 -2.49 21.11 1.33
C ASP A 5 -2.46 19.99 0.29
N TRP A 6 -3.58 19.82 -0.42
CA TRP A 6 -3.77 18.73 -1.39
C TRP A 6 -2.79 18.78 -2.56
N GLN A 7 -2.24 19.94 -2.87
CA GLN A 7 -1.25 20.14 -3.94
C GLN A 7 0.06 19.40 -3.65
N THR A 8 0.32 19.09 -2.38
CA THR A 8 1.47 18.25 -2.00
C THR A 8 1.22 16.75 -2.18
N PHE A 9 -0.05 16.30 -2.26
CA PHE A 9 -0.43 14.88 -2.37
C PHE A 9 -0.76 14.45 -3.80
N PHE A 10 -1.39 15.33 -4.59
CA PHE A 10 -1.80 15.06 -5.96
C PHE A 10 -1.16 16.07 -6.92
N ASN A 11 -0.85 15.60 -8.12
CA ASN A 11 -0.19 16.44 -9.12
C ASN A 11 -1.23 17.29 -9.88
N PHE A 12 -1.28 18.59 -9.58
CA PHE A 12 -2.10 19.58 -10.30
C PHE A 12 -1.34 20.27 -11.45
N GLY A 13 -0.11 19.84 -11.77
CA GLY A 13 0.73 20.49 -12.77
C GLY A 13 1.43 21.76 -12.28
N ASP A 14 1.35 22.04 -10.98
CA ASP A 14 1.90 23.23 -10.31
C ASP A 14 3.32 23.01 -9.73
N GLY A 15 3.85 21.79 -9.85
CA GLY A 15 5.17 21.42 -9.32
C GLY A 15 5.22 21.23 -7.80
N ASN A 16 4.09 21.27 -7.10
CA ASN A 16 4.05 21.19 -5.63
C ASN A 16 3.98 19.76 -5.07
N VAL A 17 3.70 18.78 -5.93
CA VAL A 17 3.55 17.38 -5.53
C VAL A 17 4.81 16.84 -4.85
N ARG A 18 4.64 16.17 -3.72
CA ARG A 18 5.73 15.58 -2.94
C ARG A 18 5.63 14.05 -3.01
N PRO A 19 6.50 13.38 -3.78
CA PRO A 19 6.49 11.93 -3.87
C PRO A 19 6.70 11.27 -2.50
N ASN A 20 5.99 10.17 -2.28
CA ASN A 20 6.24 9.30 -1.13
C ASN A 20 7.59 8.58 -1.27
N LYS A 21 8.08 8.02 -0.16
CA LYS A 21 9.24 7.11 -0.18
C LYS A 21 8.95 5.90 -1.07
N GLN A 22 10.00 5.37 -1.69
CA GLN A 22 9.94 4.09 -2.40
C GLN A 22 9.51 2.96 -1.46
N ILE A 23 8.79 1.98 -2.01
CA ILE A 23 8.45 0.74 -1.33
C ILE A 23 9.68 -0.15 -1.36
N ASP A 24 10.35 -0.29 -0.22
CA ASP A 24 11.55 -1.11 -0.09
C ASP A 24 11.59 -1.87 1.25
N GLY A 25 12.62 -2.68 1.44
CA GLY A 25 12.85 -3.40 2.70
C GLY A 25 13.27 -2.53 3.88
N LYS A 26 13.26 -1.19 3.76
CA LYS A 26 13.70 -0.25 4.80
C LYS A 26 12.50 0.51 5.35
N LEU A 27 12.61 0.94 6.60
CA LEU A 27 11.56 1.68 7.29
C LEU A 27 12.09 2.99 7.85
N SER A 28 11.22 3.98 7.86
CA SER A 28 11.48 5.25 8.56
C SER A 28 11.53 5.01 10.07
N THR A 29 12.47 5.65 10.79
CA THR A 29 12.61 5.48 12.24
C THR A 29 11.32 5.74 13.02
N VAL A 30 10.44 6.62 12.51
CA VAL A 30 9.15 6.93 13.13
C VAL A 30 8.21 5.71 13.24
N VAL A 31 8.31 4.72 12.35
CA VAL A 31 7.47 3.49 12.45
C VAL A 31 8.10 2.42 13.34
N MET A 32 9.34 2.64 13.79
CA MET A 32 9.97 1.82 14.83
C MET A 32 9.51 2.23 16.23
N LEU A 33 8.96 3.45 16.37
CA LEU A 33 8.48 4.05 17.60
C LEU A 33 7.02 4.49 17.45
N LEU A 34 6.09 3.54 17.36
CA LEU A 34 4.67 3.86 17.19
C LEU A 34 4.14 4.80 18.32
N PRO A 35 3.12 5.64 18.05
CA PRO A 35 2.48 6.49 19.05
C PRO A 35 1.95 5.63 20.19
N GLY A 36 2.53 5.76 21.38
CA GLY A 36 2.37 4.81 22.49
C GLY A 36 3.71 4.28 23.03
N SER A 37 4.80 4.54 22.30
CA SER A 37 6.16 4.23 22.75
C SER A 37 6.60 4.97 24.02
N ARG A 38 5.99 6.12 24.29
CA ARG A 38 6.26 6.99 25.44
C ARG A 38 5.14 7.01 26.50
N GLY A 39 4.15 6.11 26.41
CA GLY A 39 3.01 6.02 27.33
C GLY A 39 1.80 5.29 26.73
N PRO A 40 0.76 4.94 27.51
CA PRO A 40 -0.40 4.23 26.98
C PRO A 40 -1.08 5.03 25.86
N ALA A 41 -1.24 4.42 24.68
CA ALA A 41 -2.03 4.98 23.59
C ALA A 41 -3.31 4.14 23.37
N PRO A 42 -4.48 4.77 23.15
CA PRO A 42 -5.70 4.04 22.88
C PRO A 42 -5.55 3.08 21.69
N GLY A 43 -5.93 1.82 21.88
CA GLY A 43 -5.89 0.80 20.83
C GLY A 43 -4.55 0.08 20.64
N LEU A 44 -3.50 0.39 21.42
CA LEU A 44 -2.27 -0.39 21.41
C LEU A 44 -2.22 -1.42 22.55
N PRO A 45 -1.81 -2.68 22.27
CA PRO A 45 -1.57 -3.68 23.31
C PRO A 45 -0.48 -3.23 24.29
N ALA A 46 -0.63 -3.60 25.57
CA ALA A 46 0.38 -3.38 26.61
C ALA A 46 1.57 -4.37 26.54
N ASP A 47 1.80 -4.98 25.37
CA ASP A 47 2.81 -6.02 25.11
C ASP A 47 4.24 -5.46 24.98
N GLY A 48 4.42 -4.14 25.05
CA GLY A 48 5.71 -3.48 24.94
C GLY A 48 6.30 -3.43 23.52
N VAL A 49 5.61 -3.97 22.51
CA VAL A 49 6.14 -3.98 21.13
C VAL A 49 5.82 -2.68 20.41
N GLN A 50 6.84 -1.87 20.15
CA GLN A 50 6.63 -0.52 19.59
C GLN A 50 6.88 -0.43 18.09
N SER A 51 7.56 -1.42 17.51
CA SER A 51 7.89 -1.44 16.09
C SER A 51 6.73 -1.99 15.26
N LEU A 52 6.31 -1.24 14.24
CA LEU A 52 5.34 -1.71 13.25
C LEU A 52 5.82 -2.99 12.54
N ALA A 53 7.13 -3.08 12.24
CA ALA A 53 7.71 -4.25 11.59
C ALA A 53 7.54 -5.49 12.47
N SER A 54 7.92 -5.39 13.75
CA SER A 54 7.77 -6.48 14.71
C SER A 54 6.30 -6.90 14.84
N ARG A 55 5.37 -5.94 14.90
CA ARG A 55 3.92 -6.23 14.95
C ARG A 55 3.42 -6.95 13.70
N ASN A 56 3.84 -6.52 12.50
CA ASN A 56 3.47 -7.18 11.26
C ASN A 56 4.01 -8.61 11.18
N LEU A 57 5.26 -8.83 11.59
CA LEU A 57 5.87 -10.17 11.61
C LEU A 57 5.24 -11.10 12.64
N MET A 58 4.97 -10.63 13.86
CA MET A 58 4.24 -11.42 14.86
C MET A 58 2.83 -11.77 14.39
N ARG A 59 2.12 -10.81 13.79
CA ARG A 59 0.79 -11.04 13.21
C ARG A 59 0.84 -12.12 12.12
N HIS A 60 1.85 -12.10 11.28
CA HIS A 60 2.06 -13.10 10.24
C HIS A 60 2.17 -14.51 10.82
N VAL A 61 2.93 -14.66 11.91
CA VAL A 61 3.06 -15.95 12.63
C VAL A 61 1.74 -16.33 13.29
N ASN A 62 1.07 -15.42 13.99
CA ASN A 62 -0.17 -15.69 14.70
C ASN A 62 -1.31 -16.15 13.78
N PHE A 63 -1.38 -15.63 12.55
CA PHE A 63 -2.36 -16.06 11.56
C PHE A 63 -1.89 -17.23 10.69
N GLY A 64 -0.69 -17.78 10.94
CA GLY A 64 -0.16 -18.91 10.17
C GLY A 64 -0.03 -18.61 8.68
N ILE A 65 0.28 -17.36 8.32
CA ILE A 65 0.36 -16.95 6.92
C ILE A 65 1.53 -17.69 6.24
N PRO A 66 1.36 -18.26 5.03
CA PRO A 66 2.46 -18.88 4.30
C PRO A 66 3.53 -17.87 3.88
N SER A 67 4.72 -18.36 3.54
CA SER A 67 5.79 -17.49 3.01
C SER A 67 5.40 -16.83 1.69
N GLY A 68 6.04 -15.71 1.39
CA GLY A 68 5.84 -15.03 0.10
C GLY A 68 6.19 -15.92 -1.10
N GLN A 69 7.25 -16.72 -0.99
CA GLN A 69 7.61 -17.70 -2.01
C GLN A 69 6.50 -18.75 -2.22
N ALA A 70 5.94 -19.31 -1.15
CA ALA A 70 4.87 -20.31 -1.25
C ALA A 70 3.61 -19.74 -1.90
N ILE A 71 3.26 -18.48 -1.57
CA ILE A 71 2.13 -17.78 -2.17
C ILE A 71 2.39 -17.48 -3.66
N ALA A 72 3.58 -16.98 -4.00
CA ALA A 72 3.97 -16.73 -5.39
C ALA A 72 3.85 -18.00 -6.24
N GLN A 73 4.39 -19.12 -5.74
CA GLN A 73 4.28 -20.43 -6.39
C GLN A 73 2.82 -20.86 -6.57
N ARG A 74 1.99 -20.73 -5.53
CA ARG A 74 0.57 -21.11 -5.57
C ARG A 74 -0.24 -20.27 -6.55
N MET A 75 0.17 -19.01 -6.76
CA MET A 75 -0.42 -18.08 -7.73
C MET A 75 0.16 -18.22 -9.15
N GLY A 76 1.23 -19.00 -9.33
CA GLY A 76 1.93 -19.10 -10.62
C GLY A 76 2.67 -17.81 -11.01
N LEU A 77 3.12 -17.04 -10.01
CA LEU A 77 3.83 -15.77 -10.19
C LEU A 77 5.36 -15.95 -10.07
N PRO A 78 6.15 -15.01 -10.57
CA PRO A 78 7.60 -15.01 -10.35
C PRO A 78 7.97 -15.11 -8.86
N VAL A 79 8.91 -15.97 -8.54
CA VAL A 79 9.35 -16.24 -7.16
C VAL A 79 10.71 -15.60 -6.94
N LEU A 80 10.85 -14.78 -5.89
CA LEU A 80 12.16 -14.24 -5.50
C LEU A 80 13.07 -15.37 -5.04
N THR A 81 14.29 -15.37 -5.57
CA THR A 81 15.33 -16.34 -5.25
C THR A 81 15.96 -16.08 -3.89
N PRO A 82 16.56 -17.10 -3.25
CA PRO A 82 17.35 -16.92 -2.03
C PRO A 82 18.43 -15.83 -2.16
N THR A 83 19.07 -15.72 -3.32
CA THR A 83 20.10 -14.70 -3.60
C THR A 83 19.51 -13.28 -3.55
N GLN A 84 18.31 -13.09 -4.10
CA GLN A 84 17.59 -11.80 -4.02
C GLN A 84 17.17 -11.45 -2.59
N LEU A 85 17.13 -12.45 -1.70
CA LEU A 85 16.72 -12.34 -0.30
C LEU A 85 17.89 -12.56 0.66
N ASN A 86 19.13 -12.43 0.19
CA ASN A 86 20.34 -12.76 0.95
C ASN A 86 20.47 -12.00 2.29
N ALA A 87 19.85 -10.83 2.42
CA ALA A 87 19.79 -10.11 3.69
C ALA A 87 19.12 -10.92 4.82
N LEU A 88 18.34 -11.94 4.48
CA LEU A 88 17.64 -12.82 5.41
C LEU A 88 18.41 -14.11 5.73
N THR A 89 19.51 -14.39 5.04
CA THR A 89 20.34 -15.59 5.26
C THR A 89 20.78 -15.75 6.72
N PRO A 90 21.21 -14.70 7.45
CA PRO A 90 21.58 -14.84 8.87
C PRO A 90 20.44 -15.31 9.78
N PHE A 91 19.19 -15.18 9.32
CA PHE A 91 17.99 -15.59 10.04
C PHE A 91 17.39 -16.90 9.50
N GLY A 92 17.98 -17.50 8.46
CA GLY A 92 17.44 -18.69 7.77
C GLY A 92 16.08 -18.45 7.11
N MET A 93 15.77 -17.21 6.75
CA MET A 93 14.46 -16.81 6.23
C MET A 93 14.47 -16.51 4.72
N GLU A 94 15.60 -16.66 4.04
CA GLU A 94 15.75 -16.39 2.61
C GLU A 94 15.00 -17.40 1.72
N ARG A 95 14.65 -18.57 2.27
CA ARG A 95 13.85 -19.61 1.60
C ARG A 95 12.38 -19.64 2.03
N SER A 96 12.06 -19.02 3.17
CA SER A 96 10.71 -18.96 3.72
C SER A 96 10.50 -17.58 4.34
N THR A 97 10.36 -16.59 3.48
CA THR A 97 10.31 -15.19 3.88
C THR A 97 8.88 -14.81 4.29
N PRO A 98 8.67 -14.14 5.44
CA PRO A 98 7.37 -13.60 5.80
C PRO A 98 6.80 -12.73 4.68
N LEU A 99 5.54 -12.98 4.29
CA LEU A 99 4.85 -12.37 3.16
C LEU A 99 4.98 -10.84 3.13
N TRP A 100 4.84 -10.18 4.28
CA TRP A 100 4.92 -8.73 4.35
C TRP A 100 6.28 -8.21 3.88
N PHE A 101 7.38 -8.78 4.39
CA PHE A 101 8.72 -8.38 3.96
C PHE A 101 9.00 -8.81 2.51
N TYR A 102 8.49 -9.99 2.11
CA TYR A 102 8.60 -10.46 0.73
C TYR A 102 7.98 -9.47 -0.26
N ILE A 103 6.77 -8.96 -0.01
CA ILE A 103 6.09 -7.98 -0.87
C ILE A 103 6.89 -6.67 -0.96
N LEU A 104 7.52 -6.23 0.14
CA LEU A 104 8.39 -5.05 0.12
C LEU A 104 9.62 -5.26 -0.76
N LYS A 105 10.30 -6.41 -0.62
CA LYS A 105 11.43 -6.78 -1.47
C LYS A 105 11.04 -6.98 -2.93
N GLU A 106 9.85 -7.50 -3.16
CA GLU A 106 9.29 -7.69 -4.50
C GLU A 106 9.09 -6.33 -5.20
N ALA A 107 8.47 -5.37 -4.51
CA ALA A 107 8.33 -4.00 -5.00
C ALA A 107 9.69 -3.35 -5.29
N GLU A 108 10.65 -3.48 -4.37
CA GLU A 108 11.99 -2.91 -4.51
C GLU A 108 12.72 -3.45 -5.75
N LEU A 109 12.72 -4.78 -5.92
CA LEU A 109 13.54 -5.47 -6.91
C LEU A 109 12.91 -5.52 -8.30
N MET A 110 11.58 -5.57 -8.39
CA MET A 110 10.87 -5.76 -9.66
C MET A 110 10.24 -4.48 -10.18
N GLU A 111 9.90 -3.55 -9.29
CA GLU A 111 9.13 -2.34 -9.61
C GLU A 111 9.84 -1.05 -9.20
N GLN A 112 11.14 -1.14 -8.86
CA GLN A 112 11.96 0.01 -8.41
C GLN A 112 11.37 0.73 -7.19
N GLY A 113 10.54 0.02 -6.41
CA GLY A 113 9.80 0.55 -5.28
C GLY A 113 8.72 1.58 -5.64
N LEU A 114 8.35 1.71 -6.92
CA LEU A 114 7.34 2.68 -7.37
C LEU A 114 5.90 2.15 -7.25
N ARG A 115 5.75 0.82 -7.20
CA ARG A 115 4.47 0.12 -7.00
C ARG A 115 4.70 -1.26 -6.40
N LEU A 116 3.62 -1.92 -5.99
CA LEU A 116 3.67 -3.30 -5.52
C LEU A 116 4.09 -4.23 -6.66
N GLY A 117 4.89 -5.24 -6.33
CA GLY A 117 5.25 -6.31 -7.26
C GLY A 117 4.13 -7.32 -7.49
N PRO A 118 4.39 -8.41 -8.23
CA PRO A 118 3.37 -9.36 -8.66
C PRO A 118 2.48 -9.92 -7.55
N VAL A 119 3.04 -10.45 -6.46
CA VAL A 119 2.27 -11.02 -5.34
C VAL A 119 1.49 -9.92 -4.62
N GLY A 120 2.16 -8.83 -4.26
CA GLY A 120 1.53 -7.74 -3.51
C GLY A 120 0.37 -7.10 -4.26
N SER A 121 0.58 -6.80 -5.55
CA SER A 121 -0.44 -6.20 -6.41
C SER A 121 -1.61 -7.16 -6.65
N ARG A 122 -1.35 -8.46 -6.83
CA ARG A 122 -2.41 -9.46 -7.02
C ARG A 122 -3.31 -9.59 -5.80
N ILE A 123 -2.74 -9.68 -4.60
CA ILE A 123 -3.50 -9.75 -3.34
C ILE A 123 -4.42 -8.53 -3.21
N VAL A 124 -3.87 -7.32 -3.37
CA VAL A 124 -4.65 -6.08 -3.20
C VAL A 124 -5.70 -5.96 -4.31
N GLY A 125 -5.32 -6.19 -5.56
CA GLY A 125 -6.20 -6.09 -6.72
C GLY A 125 -7.37 -7.07 -6.66
N GLU A 126 -7.13 -8.34 -6.33
CA GLU A 126 -8.20 -9.34 -6.24
C GLU A 126 -9.15 -9.07 -5.07
N VAL A 127 -8.68 -8.49 -3.96
CA VAL A 127 -9.57 -8.05 -2.88
C VAL A 127 -10.54 -6.98 -3.38
N PHE A 128 -10.04 -5.91 -4.01
CA PHE A 128 -10.92 -4.84 -4.50
C PHE A 128 -11.86 -5.31 -5.61
N ILE A 129 -11.36 -6.10 -6.57
CA ILE A 129 -12.19 -6.68 -7.63
C ILE A 129 -13.26 -7.60 -7.04
N GLY A 130 -12.90 -8.44 -6.07
CA GLY A 130 -13.82 -9.33 -5.38
C GLY A 130 -14.92 -8.56 -4.66
N LEU A 131 -14.57 -7.51 -3.90
CA LEU A 131 -15.54 -6.64 -3.23
C LEU A 131 -16.49 -5.97 -4.22
N LEU A 132 -15.97 -5.40 -5.31
CA LEU A 132 -16.80 -4.73 -6.32
C LEU A 132 -17.75 -5.69 -7.03
N LYS A 133 -17.31 -6.92 -7.32
CA LYS A 133 -18.16 -7.95 -7.95
C LYS A 133 -19.20 -8.54 -7.01
N ALA A 134 -18.89 -8.64 -5.72
CA ALA A 134 -19.79 -9.20 -4.72
C ALA A 134 -20.85 -8.20 -4.23
N ASP A 135 -20.63 -6.90 -4.43
CA ASP A 135 -21.60 -5.86 -4.11
C ASP A 135 -22.52 -5.59 -5.31
N ASP A 136 -23.78 -5.99 -5.18
CA ASP A 136 -24.83 -5.79 -6.18
C ASP A 136 -25.15 -4.29 -6.41
N THR A 137 -24.80 -3.43 -5.45
CA THR A 137 -25.00 -1.98 -5.54
C THR A 137 -23.78 -1.25 -6.10
N SER A 138 -22.67 -1.94 -6.32
CA SER A 138 -21.48 -1.35 -6.90
C SER A 138 -21.77 -0.83 -8.32
N TYR A 139 -21.06 0.21 -8.76
CA TYR A 139 -21.18 0.68 -10.12
C TYR A 139 -20.84 -0.40 -11.15
N LEU A 140 -19.89 -1.29 -10.84
CA LEU A 140 -19.51 -2.40 -11.73
C LEU A 140 -20.67 -3.37 -11.95
N SER A 141 -21.47 -3.65 -10.91
CA SER A 141 -22.61 -4.57 -10.95
C SER A 141 -23.89 -3.89 -11.42
N ALA A 142 -24.29 -2.79 -10.78
CA ALA A 142 -25.57 -2.12 -11.03
C ALA A 142 -25.59 -1.26 -12.29
N ARG A 143 -24.43 -0.72 -12.72
CA ARG A 143 -24.32 0.20 -13.86
C ARG A 143 -23.03 -0.03 -14.66
N PRO A 144 -22.87 -1.17 -15.34
CA PRO A 144 -21.62 -1.57 -15.98
C PRO A 144 -21.16 -0.65 -17.13
N GLN A 145 -22.06 0.17 -17.69
CA GLN A 145 -21.77 1.16 -18.73
C GLN A 145 -21.67 2.58 -18.17
N TRP A 146 -21.64 2.74 -16.84
CA TRP A 146 -21.52 4.06 -16.23
C TRP A 146 -20.17 4.68 -16.55
N THR A 147 -20.21 5.97 -16.88
CA THR A 147 -19.04 6.83 -16.99
C THR A 147 -19.19 8.01 -16.03
N PRO A 148 -18.09 8.62 -15.57
CA PRO A 148 -18.17 9.83 -14.77
C PRO A 148 -18.97 10.94 -15.45
N VAL A 149 -19.79 11.64 -14.67
CA VAL A 149 -20.68 12.73 -15.14
C VAL A 149 -20.33 14.10 -14.58
N LEU A 150 -19.43 14.13 -13.59
CA LEU A 150 -18.98 15.37 -12.97
C LEU A 150 -17.98 16.08 -13.90
N PRO A 151 -17.85 17.42 -13.80
CA PRO A 151 -16.84 18.15 -14.54
C PRO A 151 -15.45 17.59 -14.28
N SER A 152 -14.70 17.37 -15.36
CA SER A 152 -13.33 16.90 -15.32
C SER A 152 -12.50 17.58 -16.40
N ALA A 153 -11.17 17.57 -16.22
CA ALA A 153 -10.24 18.11 -17.21
C ALA A 153 -10.27 17.33 -18.54
N THR A 154 -10.51 16.02 -18.47
CA THR A 154 -10.56 15.11 -19.63
C THR A 154 -11.95 14.48 -19.76
N PRO A 155 -12.70 14.75 -20.84
CA PRO A 155 -14.04 14.18 -21.02
C PRO A 155 -14.05 12.65 -20.93
N GLY A 156 -14.96 12.10 -20.13
CA GLY A 156 -15.11 10.66 -19.92
C GLY A 156 -14.17 10.05 -18.86
N GLU A 157 -13.21 10.83 -18.35
CA GLU A 157 -12.36 10.46 -17.23
C GLU A 157 -12.70 11.28 -15.98
N PHE A 158 -12.36 10.76 -14.81
CA PHE A 158 -12.51 11.49 -13.55
C PHE A 158 -11.46 11.03 -12.55
N HIS A 159 -10.55 11.95 -12.21
CA HIS A 159 -9.41 11.71 -11.33
C HIS A 159 -9.60 12.39 -9.98
N MET A 160 -8.73 12.08 -9.02
CA MET A 160 -8.75 12.73 -7.69
C MET A 160 -8.56 14.25 -7.78
N THR A 161 -7.80 14.76 -8.75
CA THR A 161 -7.62 16.19 -8.99
C THR A 161 -8.93 16.87 -9.43
N ASP A 162 -9.75 16.20 -10.24
CA ASP A 162 -11.07 16.68 -10.65
C ASP A 162 -12.01 16.76 -9.45
N LEU A 163 -12.03 15.71 -8.62
CA LEU A 163 -12.83 15.68 -7.39
C LEU A 163 -12.48 16.83 -6.44
N LEU A 164 -11.19 17.06 -6.20
CA LEU A 164 -10.72 18.11 -5.28
C LEU A 164 -10.99 19.52 -5.84
N THR A 165 -10.87 19.69 -7.16
CA THR A 165 -11.22 20.95 -7.85
C THR A 165 -12.72 21.21 -7.76
N PHE A 166 -13.54 20.20 -8.08
CA PHE A 166 -14.99 20.28 -7.99
C PHE A 166 -15.47 20.59 -6.57
N ALA A 167 -14.83 20.01 -5.55
CA ALA A 167 -15.15 20.28 -4.14
C ALA A 167 -14.70 21.66 -3.65
N GLY A 168 -13.94 22.44 -4.45
CA GLY A 168 -13.46 23.76 -4.08
C GLY A 168 -12.46 23.76 -2.92
N VAL A 169 -11.72 22.65 -2.74
CA VAL A 169 -10.76 22.47 -1.63
C VAL A 169 -9.30 22.70 -2.06
N VAL A 170 -9.08 23.07 -3.32
CA VAL A 170 -7.77 23.45 -3.87
C VAL A 170 -7.65 24.98 -3.81
N PRO A 171 -6.69 25.54 -3.05
CA PRO A 171 -6.47 26.99 -3.00
C PRO A 171 -6.09 27.54 -4.39
N PRO A 172 -6.42 28.81 -4.70
CA PRO A 172 -5.91 29.48 -5.90
C PRO A 172 -4.39 29.52 -5.90
N LEU A 173 -3.77 29.30 -7.06
CA LEU A 173 -2.36 29.62 -7.29
C LEU A 173 -2.24 31.15 -7.24
N ASN A 174 -1.56 31.68 -6.22
CA ASN A 174 -1.21 33.11 -6.16
C ASN A 174 -0.11 33.43 -7.17
#